data_AF-A0A520KCU3-F1
#
_entry.id   AF-A0A520KCU3-F1
#
_cell.length_a   1.000
_cell.length_b   1.000
_cell.length_c   1.000
_cell.angle_alpha   90.00
_cell.angle_beta   90.00
_cell.angle_gamma   90.00
#
_symmetry.space_group_name_H-M   'P 1'
#
loop_
_entity.id
_entity.type
_entity.pdbx_description
1 polymer ?
#
loop_
_entity_poly.entity_id
_entity_poly.type
_entity_poly.pdbx_seq_one_letter_code
_entity_poly.pdbx_strand_id
1 'polypeptide(L)' 'MQLLSIQLPEAYIAGIDMLVLSGYFPNRSEAIRSAVRDLIRSELGGFQNIRDSYMMMQAQKSSNGVNEDIDEL' A
#
# COMPACT_ATOMS: atom_id res chain seq x y z
N MET A 1 -2.68 9.93 7.75
CA MET A 1 -2.47 9.36 6.40
C MET A 1 -1.06 9.74 5.97
N GLN A 2 -0.30 8.84 5.34
CA GLN A 2 1.01 9.15 4.73
C GLN A 2 0.84 9.24 3.21
N LEU A 3 1.64 10.07 2.53
CA LEU A 3 1.64 10.19 1.07
C LEU A 3 2.50 9.09 0.46
N LEU A 4 1.95 8.37 -0.50
CA LEU A 4 2.66 7.36 -1.29
C LEU A 4 2.49 7.70 -2.77
N SER A 5 3.59 7.75 -3.51
CA SER A 5 3.58 7.89 -4.97
C SER A 5 3.80 6.51 -5.60
N ILE A 6 2.96 6.13 -6.56
CA ILE A 6 3.06 4.86 -7.29
C ILE A 6 2.89 5.12 -8.79
N GLN A 7 3.54 4.31 -9.62
CA GLN A 7 3.30 4.30 -11.06
C GLN A 7 2.43 3.10 -11.41
N LEU A 8 1.36 3.32 -12.18
CA LEU A 8 0.42 2.29 -12.61
C LEU A 8 0.25 2.34 -14.13
N PRO A 9 -0.03 1.20 -14.79
CA PRO A 9 -0.41 1.20 -16.19
C PRO A 9 -1.62 2.09 -16.45
N GLU A 10 -1.67 2.75 -17.61
CA GLU A 10 -2.72 3.69 -17.98
C GLU A 10 -4.12 3.07 -17.89
N ALA A 11 -4.27 1.81 -18.31
CA ALA A 11 -5.54 1.08 -18.24
C ALA A 11 -6.10 1.00 -16.81
N TYR A 12 -5.23 0.93 -15.79
CA TYR A 12 -5.67 0.83 -14.39
C TYR A 12 -6.14 2.19 -13.89
N ILE A 13 -5.44 3.26 -14.28
CA ILE A 13 -5.83 4.63 -13.97
C ILE A 13 -7.20 4.93 -14.57
N ALA A 14 -7.41 4.56 -15.84
CA ALA A 14 -8.69 4.72 -16.53
C ALA A 14 -9.82 3.93 -15.84
N GLY A 15 -9.55 2.70 -15.39
CA GLY A 15 -10.51 1.91 -14.61
C GLY A 15 -10.89 2.58 -13.29
N ILE A 16 -9.91 3.12 -12.56
CA ILE A 16 -10.16 3.87 -11.30
C ILE A 16 -10.99 5.13 -11.59
N ASP A 17 -10.70 5.84 -12.67
CA ASP A 17 -11.46 7.02 -13.08
C ASP A 17 -12.92 6.70 -13.35
N MET A 18 -13.20 5.61 -14.07
CA MET A 18 -14.57 5.18 -14.32
C MET A 18 -15.34 4.88 -13.03
N LEU A 19 -14.68 4.28 -12.03
CA LEU A 19 -15.31 4.01 -10.73
C LEU A 19 -15.66 5.30 -9.98
N VAL A 20 -14.78 6.31 -10.05
CA VAL A 20 -15.02 7.63 -9.43
C VAL A 20 -16.13 8.37 -10.16
N LEU A 21 -16.08 8.42 -11.51
CA LEU A 21 -17.08 9.08 -12.34
C LEU A 21 -18.48 8.45 -12.18
N SER A 22 -18.53 7.13 -11.99
CA SER A 22 -19.78 6.40 -11.74
C SER A 22 -20.32 6.58 -10.31
N GLY A 23 -19.60 7.30 -9.45
CA GLY A 23 -20.02 7.60 -8.07
C GLY A 23 -19.79 6.49 -7.06
N TYR A 24 -19.07 5.40 -7.41
CA TYR A 24 -18.74 4.34 -6.45
C TYR A 24 -17.74 4.80 -5.39
N PHE A 25 -16.85 5.72 -5.77
CA PHE A 25 -15.87 6.31 -4.85
C PHE A 25 -15.81 7.82 -5.01
N PRO A 26 -15.58 8.58 -3.92
CA PRO A 26 -15.52 10.03 -3.97
C PRO A 26 -14.28 10.57 -4.69
N ASN A 27 -13.19 9.80 -4.74
CA ASN A 27 -11.95 10.16 -5.43
C ASN A 27 -11.06 8.92 -5.65
N ARG A 28 -10.03 9.08 -6.50
CA ARG A 28 -9.04 8.03 -6.80
C ARG A 28 -8.38 7.47 -5.55
N SER A 29 -8.01 8.35 -4.62
CA SER A 29 -7.30 7.95 -3.40
C SER A 29 -8.16 7.03 -2.51
N GLU A 30 -9.46 7.25 -2.43
CA GLU A 30 -10.37 6.38 -1.67
C GLU A 30 -10.59 5.03 -2.37
N ALA A 31 -10.72 5.02 -3.69
CA ALA A 31 -10.79 3.79 -4.47
C ALA A 31 -9.53 2.93 -4.24
N ILE A 32 -8.34 3.53 -4.35
CA ILE A 32 -7.06 2.84 -4.13
C ILE A 32 -6.95 2.34 -2.69
N ARG A 33 -7.31 3.15 -1.70
CA ARG A 33 -7.29 2.73 -0.29
C ARG A 33 -8.23 1.57 -0.01
N SER A 34 -9.43 1.56 -0.61
CA SER A 34 -10.36 0.42 -0.48
C SER A 34 -9.79 -0.85 -1.10
N ALA A 35 -9.23 -0.76 -2.32
CA ALA A 35 -8.59 -1.90 -2.97
C ALA A 35 -7.44 -2.49 -2.13
N VAL A 36 -6.56 -1.62 -1.61
CA VAL A 36 -5.44 -2.04 -0.73
C VAL A 36 -5.97 -2.65 0.58
N ARG A 37 -7.04 -2.08 1.16
CA ARG A 37 -7.66 -2.62 2.38
C ARG A 37 -8.20 -4.02 2.16
N ASP A 38 -8.93 -4.22 1.07
CA ASP A 38 -9.55 -5.49 0.76
C ASP A 38 -8.51 -6.57 0.49
N LEU A 39 -7.44 -6.24 -0.25
CA LEU A 39 -6.30 -7.11 -0.46
C LEU A 39 -5.63 -7.51 0.86
N ILE A 40 -5.32 -6.55 1.72
CA ILE A 40 -4.69 -6.83 3.01
C ILE A 40 -5.58 -7.73 3.88
N ARG A 41 -6.89 -7.49 3.86
CA ARG A 41 -7.84 -8.32 4.61
C ARG A 41 -7.92 -9.74 4.06
N SER A 42 -7.85 -9.95 2.74
CA SER A 42 -7.87 -11.29 2.14
C SER A 42 -6.60 -12.07 2.44
N GLU A 43 -5.43 -11.43 2.28
CA GLU A 43 -4.15 -12.13 2.37
C GLU A 43 -3.67 -12.32 3.82
N LEU A 44 -3.94 -11.36 4.70
CA LEU A 44 -3.36 -11.32 6.06
C LEU A 44 -4.40 -11.49 7.18
N GLY A 45 -5.67 -11.71 6.84
CA GLY A 45 -6.75 -11.94 7.80
C GLY A 45 -7.13 -10.71 8.66
N GLY A 46 -6.58 -9.53 8.37
CA GLY A 46 -6.91 -8.27 9.03
C GLY A 46 -5.70 -7.47 9.55
N PHE A 47 -5.93 -6.20 9.91
CA PHE A 47 -4.85 -5.26 10.25
C PHE A 47 -4.21 -5.48 11.62
N GLN A 48 -4.88 -6.16 12.54
CA GLN A 48 -4.36 -6.35 13.90
C GLN A 48 -3.06 -7.17 13.91
N ASN A 49 -2.93 -8.15 13.02
CA ASN A 49 -1.76 -9.01 12.95
C ASN A 49 -0.56 -8.36 12.24
N ILE A 50 -0.77 -7.27 11.50
CA ILE A 50 0.22 -6.70 10.59
C ILE A 50 1.23 -5.83 11.33
N ARG A 51 0.76 -5.00 12.27
CA ARG A 51 1.67 -4.12 13.01
C ARG A 51 2.70 -4.94 13.77
N ASP A 52 2.27 -5.95 14.50
CA ASP A 52 3.17 -6.77 15.32
C ASP A 52 4.14 -7.56 14.44
N SER A 53 3.63 -8.16 13.35
CA SER A 53 4.45 -8.90 12.38
C SER A 53 5.47 -8.01 11.67
N TYR A 54 5.08 -6.79 11.26
CA TYR A 54 5.96 -5.83 10.60
C TYR A 54 7.06 -5.33 11.55
N MET A 55 6.74 -5.07 12.82
CA MET A 55 7.75 -4.66 13.80
C MET A 55 8.74 -5.80 14.10
N MET A 56 8.27 -7.05 14.20
CA MET A 56 9.14 -8.22 14.37
C MET A 56 10.07 -8.45 13.17
N MET A 57 9.56 -8.30 11.94
CA MET A 57 10.37 -8.40 10.73
C MET A 57 11.44 -7.29 10.65
N GLN A 58 11.09 -6.05 11.00
CA GLN A 58 12.05 -4.94 11.02
C GLN A 58 13.13 -5.13 12.10
N ALA A 59 12.77 -5.63 13.29
CA ALA A 59 13.72 -5.92 14.36
C ALA A 59 14.74 -7.01 13.98
N GLN A 60 14.30 -8.03 13.22
CA GLN A 60 15.20 -9.05 12.68
C GLN A 60 16.08 -8.51 11.53
N LYS A 61 15.57 -7.57 10.74
CA LYS A 61 16.36 -6.96 9.64
C LYS A 61 17.48 -6.07 10.16
N SER A 62 17.27 -5.35 11.27
CA SER A 62 18.31 -4.55 11.92
C SER A 62 19.38 -5.36 12.65
N SER A 63 19.08 -6.61 13.06
CA SER A 63 20.10 -7.50 13.64
C SER A 63 20.91 -8.27 12.58
N ASN A 64 20.41 -8.33 11.33
CA ASN A 64 21.02 -9.09 10.23
C ASN A 64 21.65 -8.15 9.18
N GLY A 65 22.50 -7.23 9.65
CA GLY A 65 23.09 -6.11 8.91
C GLY A 65 23.36 -6.36 7.42
N VAL A 66 22.60 -5.64 6.59
CA VAL A 66 23.07 -5.18 5.28
C VAL A 66 22.94 -3.67 5.32
N ASN A 67 24.09 -2.99 5.46
CA ASN A 67 24.22 -1.59 5.08
C ASN A 67 23.92 -1.52 3.59
N GLU A 68 22.76 -1.00 3.22
CA GLU A 68 22.62 -0.30 1.95
C GLU A 68 22.65 1.19 2.28
N ASP A 69 23.89 1.67 2.40
CA ASP A 69 24.22 3.04 2.01
C ASP A 69 23.70 3.23 0.59
N ILE A 70 22.49 3.79 0.48
CA ILE A 70 22.11 4.59 -0.69
C ILE A 70 21.61 5.92 -0.14
N ASP A 71 22.58 6.65 0.41
CA ASP A 71 22.59 8.10 0.29
C ASP A 71 22.63 8.48 -1.20
N GLU A 72 21.95 9.59 -1.50
CA GLU A 72 22.16 10.46 -2.66
C GLU A 72 21.79 9.93 -4.06
N LEU A 73 20.60 10.31 -4.52
CA LEU A 73 20.39 11.23 -5.66
C LEU A 73 18.94 11.74 -5.72
#